data_AF-A0A554K543-F1
#
_entry.id   AF-A0A554K543-F1
#
_cell.length_a   1.000
_cell.length_b   1.000
_cell.length_c   1.000
_cell.angle_alpha   90.00
_cell.angle_beta   90.00
_cell.angle_gamma   90.00
#
_symmetry.space_group_name_H-M   'P 1'
#
loop_
_entity.id
_entity.type
_entity.pdbx_description
1 polymer ?
#
loop_
_entity_poly.entity_id
_entity_poly.type
_entity_poly.pdbx_seq_one_letter_code
_entity_poly.pdbx_strand_id
1 'polypeptide(L)'
;MPNYKETAKDARKTVLRLIYNAQTSHIGSNFSVVDILTVLFDKADLDRDKIILSKGWAAAALYYFLWRKGRITEKELNSYCQHVMCDECKGTGKKA
;
A
#
# COMPACT_ATOMS: atom_id res chain seq x y z
N MET A 1 -9.03 5.16 -22.88
CA MET A 1 -8.48 6.02 -21.82
C MET A 1 -8.51 5.27 -20.50
N PRO A 2 -7.47 5.36 -19.64
CA PRO A 2 -7.51 4.77 -18.31
C PRO A 2 -8.66 5.34 -17.49
N ASN A 3 -9.43 4.49 -16.81
CA ASN A 3 -10.47 4.96 -15.88
C ASN A 3 -9.83 5.27 -14.52
N TYR A 4 -9.36 6.50 -14.35
CA TYR A 4 -8.73 6.96 -13.10
C TYR A 4 -9.71 6.95 -11.92
N LYS A 5 -11.00 7.21 -12.17
CA LYS A 5 -12.03 7.20 -11.10
C LYS A 5 -12.19 5.82 -10.48
N GLU A 6 -12.25 4.78 -11.30
CA GLU A 6 -12.36 3.40 -10.78
C GLU A 6 -11.05 2.98 -10.09
N THR A 7 -9.90 3.31 -10.67
CA THR A 7 -8.59 3.02 -10.06
C THR A 7 -8.44 3.64 -8.68
N ALA A 8 -8.82 4.91 -8.53
CA ALA A 8 -8.80 5.63 -7.26
C ALA A 8 -9.79 5.05 -6.24
N LYS A 9 -10.95 4.58 -6.70
CA LYS A 9 -11.95 3.91 -5.86
C LYS A 9 -11.44 2.56 -5.35
N ASP A 10 -10.81 1.76 -6.19
CA ASP A 10 -10.21 0.48 -5.81
C ASP A 10 -9.01 0.66 -4.87
N ALA A 11 -8.22 1.70 -5.10
CA ALA A 11 -7.15 2.12 -4.19
C ALA A 11 -7.73 2.43 -2.80
N ARG A 12 -8.76 3.29 -2.71
CA ARG A 12 -9.40 3.65 -1.44
C ARG A 12 -9.97 2.43 -0.71
N LYS A 13 -10.65 1.51 -1.42
CA LYS A 13 -11.17 0.26 -0.83
C LYS A 13 -10.05 -0.63 -0.28
N THR A 14 -8.99 -0.82 -1.06
CA THR A 14 -7.86 -1.68 -0.67
C THR A 14 -7.10 -1.08 0.50
N VAL A 15 -6.79 0.20 0.45
CA VAL A 15 -6.14 0.94 1.54
C VAL A 15 -6.97 0.87 2.82
N LEU A 16 -8.30 1.03 2.73
CA LEU A 16 -9.18 0.91 3.89
C LEU A 16 -9.10 -0.49 4.51
N ARG A 17 -9.09 -1.55 3.69
CA ARG A 17 -8.91 -2.93 4.15
C ARG A 17 -7.53 -3.14 4.82
N LEU A 18 -6.46 -2.61 4.22
CA LEU A 18 -5.11 -2.72 4.80
C LEU A 18 -5.03 -2.04 6.16
N ILE A 19 -5.53 -0.82 6.26
CA ILE A 19 -5.54 -0.04 7.50
C ILE A 19 -6.40 -0.71 8.57
N TYR A 20 -7.57 -1.24 8.18
CA TYR A 20 -8.44 -2.00 9.08
C TYR A 20 -7.74 -3.25 9.60
N ASN A 21 -7.14 -4.07 8.74
CA ASN A 21 -6.43 -5.28 9.16
C ASN A 21 -5.24 -4.97 10.08
N ALA A 22 -4.51 -3.88 9.78
CA ALA A 22 -3.40 -3.38 10.58
C ALA A 22 -3.80 -2.69 11.89
N GLN A 23 -5.10 -2.42 12.10
CA GLN A 23 -5.61 -1.68 13.27
C GLN A 23 -4.85 -0.35 13.50
N THR A 24 -4.57 0.39 12.42
CA THR A 24 -3.83 1.68 12.44
C THR A 24 -4.72 2.87 12.06
N SER A 25 -4.29 4.09 12.36
CA SER A 25 -5.13 5.30 12.35
C SER A 25 -4.66 6.39 11.37
N HIS A 26 -4.57 6.09 10.05
CA HIS A 26 -4.17 7.08 9.03
C HIS A 26 -5.01 7.09 7.75
N ILE A 27 -6.31 6.82 7.83
CA ILE A 27 -7.20 6.72 6.66
C ILE A 27 -7.24 8.03 5.85
N GLY A 28 -7.53 9.16 6.50
CA GLY A 28 -7.64 10.46 5.84
C GLY A 28 -6.34 10.87 5.15
N SER A 29 -5.20 10.57 5.77
CA SER A 29 -3.88 10.84 5.22
C SER A 29 -3.64 10.12 3.89
N ASN A 30 -4.01 8.84 3.83
CA ASN A 30 -3.89 8.03 2.62
C ASN A 30 -4.90 8.49 1.56
N PHE A 31 -6.15 8.72 1.94
CA PHE A 31 -7.21 9.06 0.99
C PHE A 31 -6.97 10.42 0.32
N SER A 32 -6.31 11.37 1.00
CA SER A 32 -6.01 12.69 0.44
C SER A 32 -5.05 12.67 -0.75
N VAL A 33 -4.28 11.59 -0.94
CA VAL A 33 -3.26 11.49 -2.00
C VAL A 33 -3.63 10.52 -3.12
N VAL A 34 -4.67 9.69 -2.96
CA VAL A 34 -5.01 8.62 -3.90
C VAL A 34 -5.25 9.12 -5.33
N ASP A 35 -5.94 10.24 -5.50
CA ASP A 35 -6.28 10.74 -6.84
C ASP A 35 -5.02 11.19 -7.60
N ILE A 36 -4.08 11.86 -6.93
CA ILE A 36 -2.79 12.27 -7.51
C ILE A 36 -1.92 11.04 -7.79
N LEU A 37 -1.80 10.12 -6.82
CA LEU A 37 -0.99 8.91 -7.00
C LEU A 37 -1.53 8.03 -8.14
N THR A 38 -2.86 8.01 -8.35
CA THR A 38 -3.48 7.28 -9.47
C THR A 38 -2.96 7.76 -10.82
N VAL A 39 -2.93 9.07 -11.05
CA VAL A 39 -2.45 9.64 -12.30
C VAL A 39 -0.93 9.57 -12.38
N LEU A 40 -0.23 9.91 -11.28
CA LEU A 40 1.22 9.92 -11.24
C LEU A 40 1.80 8.54 -11.55
N PHE A 41 1.31 7.49 -10.90
CA PHE A 41 1.80 6.14 -11.15
C PHE A 41 1.38 5.65 -12.53
N ASP A 42 0.22 6.00 -13.09
CA ASP A 42 -0.09 5.66 -14.48
C ASP A 42 0.97 6.18 -15.47
N LYS A 43 1.46 7.42 -15.26
CA LYS A 43 2.42 8.09 -16.13
C LYS A 43 3.89 7.81 -15.84
N ALA A 44 4.23 7.55 -14.59
CA ALA A 44 5.62 7.35 -14.18
C ALA A 44 6.18 6.01 -14.69
N ASP A 45 7.42 6.08 -15.14
CA ASP A 45 8.26 4.93 -15.42
C ASP A 45 9.18 4.70 -14.23
N LEU A 46 8.84 3.71 -13.40
CA LEU A 46 9.54 3.49 -12.13
C LEU A 46 10.97 2.92 -12.29
N ASP A 47 11.44 2.62 -13.51
CA ASP A 47 12.83 2.25 -13.77
C ASP A 47 13.71 3.49 -14.01
N ARG A 48 13.10 4.61 -14.41
CA ARG A 48 13.78 5.89 -14.66
C ARG A 48 13.46 6.94 -13.59
N ASP A 49 12.20 7.03 -13.23
CA ASP A 49 11.65 8.10 -12.40
C ASP A 49 11.69 7.70 -10.91
N LYS A 50 12.12 8.64 -10.07
CA LYS A 50 12.12 8.47 -8.61
C LYS A 50 10.95 9.20 -7.99
N ILE A 51 10.05 8.48 -7.33
CA ILE A 51 8.93 9.06 -6.60
C ILE A 51 9.23 9.02 -5.11
N ILE A 52 9.16 10.19 -4.45
CA ILE A 52 9.33 10.31 -3.00
C ILE A 52 8.01 10.83 -2.41
N LEU A 53 7.38 10.03 -1.56
CA LEU A 53 6.22 10.45 -0.78
C LEU A 53 6.68 10.82 0.63
N SER A 54 7.01 12.10 0.85
CA SER A 54 7.49 12.60 2.15
C SER A 54 6.48 12.42 3.30
N LYS A 55 5.20 12.29 2.98
CA LYS A 55 4.13 12.02 3.95
C LYS A 55 4.10 10.54 4.32
N GLY A 56 4.95 10.12 5.25
CA GLY A 56 5.08 8.71 5.68
C GLY A 56 3.76 8.08 6.13
N TRP A 57 2.86 8.85 6.74
CA TRP A 57 1.52 8.40 7.15
C TRP A 57 0.59 7.99 5.98
N ALA A 58 0.98 8.25 4.73
CA ALA A 58 0.28 7.82 3.53
C ALA A 58 0.91 6.58 2.86
N ALA A 59 1.72 5.81 3.60
CA ALA A 59 2.44 4.64 3.10
C ALA A 59 1.53 3.55 2.52
N ALA A 60 0.36 3.29 3.12
CA ALA A 60 -0.55 2.26 2.61
C ALA A 60 -1.02 2.54 1.17
N ALA A 61 -1.30 3.81 0.86
CA ALA A 61 -1.64 4.24 -0.50
C ALA A 61 -0.45 4.05 -1.45
N LEU A 62 0.75 4.41 -1.03
CA LEU A 62 1.97 4.19 -1.83
C LEU A 62 2.17 2.69 -2.14
N TYR A 63 2.05 1.82 -1.14
CA TYR A 63 2.22 0.37 -1.31
C TYR A 63 1.19 -0.21 -2.28
N TYR A 64 -0.06 0.25 -2.24
CA TYR A 64 -1.05 -0.15 -3.24
C TYR A 64 -0.60 0.15 -4.68
N PHE A 65 -0.04 1.35 -4.94
CA PHE A 65 0.40 1.70 -6.29
C PHE A 65 1.70 1.00 -6.72
N LEU A 66 2.59 0.69 -5.77
CA LEU A 66 3.76 -0.17 -6.02
C LEU A 66 3.33 -1.60 -6.38
N TRP A 67 2.36 -2.16 -5.67
CA TRP A 67 1.78 -3.47 -5.98
C TRP A 67 1.12 -3.47 -7.36
N ARG A 68 0.33 -2.45 -7.67
CA ARG A 68 -0.32 -2.30 -8.98
C ARG A 68 0.69 -2.16 -10.14
N LYS A 69 1.90 -1.67 -9.87
CA LYS A 69 3.02 -1.61 -10.81
C LYS A 69 3.89 -2.87 -10.82
N GLY A 70 3.54 -3.90 -10.07
CA GLY A 70 4.29 -5.15 -9.98
C GLY A 70 5.63 -5.01 -9.25
N ARG A 71 5.83 -3.95 -8.46
CA ARG A 71 7.07 -3.72 -7.69
C ARG A 71 7.10 -4.46 -6.36
N ILE A 72 5.95 -4.83 -5.85
CA ILE A 72 5.79 -5.69 -4.68
C ILE A 72 4.68 -6.72 -4.95
N THR A 73 4.77 -7.84 -4.27
CA THR A 73 3.80 -8.93 -4.34
C THR A 73 2.54 -8.62 -3.53
N GLU A 74 1.45 -9.33 -3.81
CA GLU A 74 0.24 -9.24 -3.00
C GLU A 74 0.46 -9.69 -1.55
N LYS A 75 1.35 -10.67 -1.31
CA LYS A 75 1.73 -11.11 0.03
C LYS A 75 2.38 -9.98 0.82
N GLU A 76 3.32 -9.27 0.22
CA GLU A 76 3.97 -8.11 0.84
C GLU A 76 2.96 -6.99 1.12
N LEU A 77 2.06 -6.69 0.17
CA LEU A 77 1.00 -5.70 0.38
C LEU A 77 0.11 -6.06 1.58
N ASN A 78 -0.34 -7.32 1.67
CA ASN A 78 -1.21 -7.80 2.74
C ASN A 78 -0.48 -7.95 4.09
N SER A 79 0.86 -7.91 4.11
CA SER A 79 1.66 -7.88 5.33
C SER A 79 1.82 -6.48 5.95
N TYR A 80 1.13 -5.47 5.39
CA TYR A 80 1.18 -4.09 5.88
C TYR A 80 0.94 -3.98 7.39
N CYS A 81 1.97 -3.51 8.12
CA CYS A 81 1.95 -3.38 9.58
C CYS A 81 1.55 -4.67 10.33
N GLN A 82 1.74 -5.83 9.72
CA GLN A 82 1.54 -7.14 10.36
C GLN A 82 2.88 -7.72 10.80
N HIS A 83 2.85 -8.45 11.92
CA HIS A 83 4.01 -9.22 12.33
C HIS A 83 4.14 -10.42 11.40
N VAL A 84 5.12 -10.39 10.50
CA VAL A 84 5.47 -11.57 9.71
C VAL A 84 6.15 -12.54 10.68
N MET A 85 5.45 -13.60 11.07
CA MET A 85 6.07 -14.68 11.83
C MET A 85 7.16 -15.30 10.95
N CYS A 86 8.41 -15.26 11.42
CA CYS A 86 9.49 -16.00 10.77
C CYS A 86 9.09 -17.48 10.74
N ASP A 87 9.18 -18.13 9.59
CA ASP A 87 8.84 -19.56 9.46
C ASP A 87 9.73 -20.43 10.38
N GLU A 88 10.92 -19.94 10.76
CA GLU A 88 11.84 -20.57 11.72
C GLU A 88 11.34 -20.54 13.17
N CYS A 89 10.42 -19.63 13.52
CA CYS A 89 9.91 -19.48 14.90
C CYS A 89 8.66 -20.34 15.19
N LYS A 90 8.17 -21.12 14.22
CA LYS A 90 6.95 -21.95 14.36
C LYS A 90 7.06 -23.09 15.40
N GLY A 91 8.25 -23.30 15.99
CA GLY A 91 8.51 -24.35 16.99
C GLY A 91 8.54 -23.90 18.45
N THR A 92 8.55 -22.60 18.76
CA THR A 92 8.59 -22.13 20.16
C THR A 92 7.32 -21.37 20.47
N GLY A 93 6.40 -22.02 21.20
CA GLY A 93 5.14 -21.45 21.68
C GLY A 93 5.28 -20.32 22.70
N LYS A 94 6.11 -19.32 22.42
CA LYS A 94 6.14 -18.06 23.14
C LYS A 94 5.38 -17.03 22.33
N LYS A 95 4.12 -16.80 22.74
CA LYS A 95 3.45 -15.53 22.50
C LYS A 95 4.31 -14.44 23.13
N ALA A 96 4.67 -13.43 22.35
CA ALA A 96 5.12 -12.15 22.88
C ALA A 96 3.96 -11.47 23.61
#